data_AF-A0A1F5PK22-F1
#
_entry.id   AF-A0A1F5PK22-F1
#
_cell.length_a   1.000
_cell.length_b   1.000
_cell.length_c   1.000
_cell.angle_alpha   90.00
_cell.angle_beta   90.00
_cell.angle_gamma   90.00
#
_symmetry.space_group_name_H-M   'P 1'
#
loop_
_entity.id
_entity.type
_entity.pdbx_description
1 polymer ?
#
loop_
_entity_poly.entity_id
_entity_poly.type
_entity_poly.pdbx_seq_one_letter_code
_entity_poly.pdbx_strand_id
1 'polypeptide(L)'
;MNIIFFDFVFLVLTFLGYRLAYLHRSRQHRFNWFGFISIIIWPLLYVIFLTAQNGYGILELFFASAIIGLFLEYSLGLIYDKLENKKLWKYSQWNINGYVSWLCIPVWGIAGVIFWTISQAIGL
;
A
#
# COMPACT_ATOMS: atom_id res chain seq x y z
N MET A 1 -6.82 24.02 -11.77
CA MET A 1 -6.80 23.77 -10.31
C MET A 1 -5.44 23.13 -10.00
N ASN A 2 -4.73 23.56 -8.96
CA ASN A 2 -3.31 23.22 -8.75
C ASN A 2 -3.15 21.76 -8.30
N ILE A 3 -2.27 20.97 -8.94
CA ILE A 3 -2.03 19.56 -8.61
C ILE A 3 -1.57 19.38 -7.15
N ILE A 4 -0.77 20.33 -6.66
CA ILE A 4 -0.26 20.38 -5.28
C ILE A 4 -1.41 20.43 -4.26
N PHE A 5 -2.51 21.11 -4.60
CA PHE A 5 -3.68 21.16 -3.73
C PHE A 5 -4.32 19.78 -3.58
N PHE A 6 -4.45 19.03 -4.67
CA PHE A 6 -4.99 17.67 -4.63
C PHE A 6 -4.06 16.72 -3.89
N ASP A 7 -2.75 16.80 -4.10
CA ASP A 7 -1.76 16.00 -3.36
C ASP A 7 -1.94 16.19 -1.85
N PHE A 8 -2.08 17.43 -1.40
CA PHE A 8 -2.33 17.76 0.00
C PHE A 8 -3.68 17.21 0.51
N VAL A 9 -4.75 17.33 -0.28
CA VAL A 9 -6.07 16.78 0.06
C VAL A 9 -6.01 15.26 0.24
N PHE A 10 -5.40 14.53 -0.70
CA PHE A 10 -5.28 13.08 -0.61
C PHE A 10 -4.39 12.63 0.54
N LEU A 11 -3.34 13.39 0.86
CA LEU A 11 -2.50 13.16 2.05
C LEU A 11 -3.34 13.26 3.34
N VAL A 12 -4.10 14.34 3.50
CA VAL A 12 -4.98 14.54 4.66
C VAL A 12 -6.02 13.42 4.77
N LEU A 13 -6.67 13.06 3.66
CA LEU A 13 -7.65 11.97 3.62
C LEU A 13 -7.05 10.61 3.98
N THR A 14 -5.82 10.34 3.56
CA THR A 14 -5.08 9.12 3.92
C THR A 14 -4.83 9.06 5.44
N PHE A 15 -4.39 10.16 6.05
CA PHE A 15 -4.22 10.22 7.51
C PHE A 15 -5.55 10.09 8.27
N LEU A 16 -6.65 10.66 7.74
CA LEU A 16 -7.99 10.48 8.32
C LEU A 16 -8.44 9.02 8.23
N GLY A 17 -8.24 8.35 7.09
CA GLY A 17 -8.50 6.93 6.91
C GLY A 17 -7.72 6.06 7.91
N TYR A 18 -6.44 6.35 8.10
CA TYR A 18 -5.61 5.69 9.11
C TYR A 18 -6.13 5.93 10.53
N ARG A 19 -6.51 7.17 10.87
CA ARG A 19 -7.07 7.50 12.19
C ARG A 19 -8.39 6.76 12.45
N LEU A 20 -9.27 6.68 11.46
CA LEU A 20 -10.53 5.92 11.56
C LEU A 20 -10.25 4.44 11.77
N ALA A 21 -9.33 3.86 11.01
CA ALA A 21 -8.91 2.47 11.18
C ALA A 21 -8.33 2.21 12.58
N TYR A 22 -7.51 3.13 13.10
CA TYR A 22 -6.94 3.05 14.44
C TYR A 22 -8.02 3.08 15.54
N LEU A 23 -8.97 4.01 15.45
CA LEU A 23 -10.07 4.11 16.43
C LEU A 23 -10.94 2.84 16.44
N HIS A 24 -11.20 2.27 15.27
CA HIS A 24 -11.98 1.03 15.13
C HIS A 24 -11.20 -0.23 15.57
N ARG A 25 -9.86 -0.19 15.59
CA ARG A 25 -9.00 -1.32 15.98
C ARG A 25 -9.03 -1.61 17.47
N SER A 26 -9.35 -0.63 18.33
CA SER A 26 -9.27 -0.78 19.79
C SER A 26 -10.23 -1.83 20.39
N ARG A 27 -11.09 -2.48 19.59
CA ARG A 27 -12.14 -3.38 20.07
C ARG A 27 -12.12 -4.81 19.51
N GLN A 28 -11.19 -5.18 18.62
CA GLN A 28 -11.26 -6.48 17.93
C GLN A 28 -9.92 -7.20 17.78
N HIS A 29 -9.86 -8.47 18.18
CA HIS A 29 -8.74 -9.40 17.96
C HIS A 29 -8.71 -10.04 16.56
N ARG A 30 -9.70 -9.74 15.70
CA ARG A 30 -9.83 -10.30 14.34
C ARG A 30 -9.49 -9.26 13.29
N PHE A 31 -9.19 -9.73 12.07
CA PHE A 31 -8.95 -8.86 10.93
C PHE A 31 -10.19 -8.01 10.63
N ASN A 32 -10.03 -6.69 10.58
CA ASN A 32 -11.10 -5.74 10.33
C ASN A 32 -11.01 -5.22 8.89
N TRP A 33 -11.87 -5.76 8.02
CA TRP A 33 -11.97 -5.35 6.61
C TRP A 33 -12.25 -3.87 6.44
N PHE A 34 -13.11 -3.27 7.27
CA PHE A 34 -13.39 -1.83 7.19
C PHE A 34 -12.17 -1.00 7.53
N GLY A 35 -11.39 -1.41 8.53
CA GLY A 35 -10.13 -0.76 8.88
C GLY A 35 -9.13 -0.82 7.72
N PHE A 36 -8.97 -1.99 7.11
CA PHE A 36 -8.10 -2.17 5.94
C PHE A 36 -8.53 -1.32 4.74
N ILE A 37 -9.80 -1.35 4.37
CA ILE A 37 -10.35 -0.54 3.27
C ILE A 37 -10.17 0.95 3.54
N SER A 38 -10.39 1.40 4.78
CA SER A 38 -10.24 2.82 5.16
C SER A 38 -8.81 3.34 4.98
N ILE A 39 -7.81 2.47 5.12
CA ILE A 39 -6.39 2.82 4.91
C ILE A 39 -6.07 2.89 3.41
N ILE A 40 -6.62 2.00 2.60
CA ILE A 40 -6.23 1.85 1.18
C ILE A 40 -7.06 2.71 0.23
N ILE A 41 -8.33 2.99 0.54
CA ILE A 41 -9.23 3.62 -0.42
C ILE A 41 -8.75 5.00 -0.86
N TRP A 42 -8.25 5.82 0.07
CA TRP A 42 -7.82 7.18 -0.25
C TRP A 42 -6.55 7.23 -1.11
N PRO A 43 -5.47 6.49 -0.77
CA PRO A 43 -4.33 6.37 -1.68
C PRO A 43 -4.68 5.73 -3.03
N LEU A 44 -5.60 4.78 -3.08
CA LEU A 44 -6.02 4.17 -4.35
C LEU A 44 -6.73 5.19 -5.25
N LEU A 45 -7.64 5.99 -4.68
CA LEU A 45 -8.28 7.10 -5.39
C LEU A 45 -7.25 8.14 -5.87
N TYR A 46 -6.19 8.36 -5.10
CA TYR A 46 -5.09 9.22 -5.52
C TYR A 46 -4.34 8.68 -6.74
N VAL A 47 -4.06 7.37 -6.78
CA VAL A 47 -3.46 6.71 -7.96
C VAL A 47 -4.36 6.88 -9.20
N ILE A 48 -5.67 6.72 -9.06
CA ILE A 48 -6.63 6.92 -10.15
C ILE A 48 -6.63 8.39 -10.61
N PHE A 49 -6.61 9.34 -9.67
CA PHE A 49 -6.51 10.76 -9.98
C PHE A 49 -5.22 11.09 -10.76
N LEU A 50 -4.06 10.61 -10.29
CA LEU A 50 -2.78 10.82 -10.98
C LEU A 50 -2.76 10.18 -12.37
N THR A 51 -3.37 9.00 -12.52
CA THR A 51 -3.53 8.35 -13.84
C THR A 51 -4.33 9.23 -14.79
N ALA A 52 -5.41 9.85 -14.31
CA ALA A 52 -6.23 10.74 -15.14
C ALA A 52 -5.48 12.02 -15.56
N GLN A 53 -4.51 12.49 -14.77
CA GLN A 53 -3.71 13.68 -15.07
C GLN A 53 -2.47 13.39 -15.92
N ASN A 54 -1.77 12.29 -15.64
CA ASN A 54 -0.44 11.99 -16.18
C ASN A 54 -0.45 10.84 -17.21
N GLY A 55 -1.60 10.19 -17.40
CA GLY A 55 -1.79 9.09 -18.33
C GLY A 55 -1.54 7.70 -17.72
N TYR A 56 -1.63 6.68 -18.58
CA TYR A 56 -1.60 5.27 -18.19
C TYR A 56 -0.28 4.80 -17.57
N GLY A 57 0.83 5.54 -17.75
CA GLY A 57 2.12 5.21 -17.14
C GLY A 57 2.06 5.11 -15.61
N ILE A 58 1.14 5.82 -14.95
CA ILE A 58 0.92 5.70 -13.50
C ILE A 58 0.35 4.32 -13.12
N LEU A 59 -0.56 3.76 -13.93
CA LEU A 59 -1.08 2.41 -13.70
C LEU A 59 -0.02 1.36 -13.98
N GLU A 60 0.78 1.53 -15.02
CA GLU A 60 1.92 0.64 -15.30
C GLU A 60 2.89 0.62 -14.13
N LEU A 61 3.25 1.79 -13.59
CA LEU A 61 4.08 1.91 -12.40
C LEU A 61 3.43 1.24 -11.18
N PHE A 62 2.14 1.44 -10.97
CA PHE A 62 1.39 0.80 -9.87
C PHE A 62 1.46 -0.73 -9.97
N PHE A 63 1.14 -1.32 -11.12
CA PHE A 63 1.14 -2.77 -11.29
C PHE A 63 2.55 -3.35 -11.24
N ALA A 64 3.54 -2.69 -11.86
CA ALA A 64 4.93 -3.10 -11.79
C ALA A 64 5.43 -3.11 -10.33
N SER A 65 5.15 -2.04 -9.58
CA SER A 65 5.52 -1.93 -8.17
C SER A 65 4.81 -2.96 -7.30
N ALA A 66 3.54 -3.27 -7.58
CA ALA A 66 2.80 -4.30 -6.86
C ALA A 66 3.42 -5.69 -7.07
N ILE A 67 3.77 -6.04 -8.31
CA ILE A 67 4.40 -7.33 -8.64
C ILE A 67 5.78 -7.43 -8.00
N ILE A 68 6.62 -6.40 -8.16
CA ILE A 68 7.97 -6.36 -7.59
C ILE A 68 7.90 -6.44 -6.07
N GLY A 69 7.03 -5.64 -5.44
CA GLY A 69 6.84 -5.62 -3.99
C GLY A 69 6.40 -6.97 -3.42
N LEU A 70 5.42 -7.63 -4.04
CA LEU A 70 5.02 -8.98 -3.66
C LEU A 70 6.17 -9.99 -3.77
N PHE A 71 6.92 -9.95 -4.88
CA PHE A 71 8.04 -10.85 -5.11
C PHE A 71 9.15 -10.65 -4.07
N LEU A 72 9.49 -9.40 -3.76
CA LEU A 72 10.47 -9.05 -2.74
C LEU A 72 9.99 -9.47 -1.34
N GLU A 73 8.74 -9.18 -0.98
CA GLU A 73 8.18 -9.58 0.31
C GLU A 73 8.20 -11.09 0.50
N TYR A 74 7.80 -11.84 -0.53
CA TYR A 74 7.87 -13.30 -0.51
C TYR A 74 9.30 -13.80 -0.35
N SER A 75 10.22 -13.29 -1.16
CA SER A 75 11.63 -13.71 -1.17
C SER A 75 12.30 -13.41 0.17
N LEU A 76 12.08 -12.22 0.73
CA LEU A 76 12.59 -11.84 2.04
C LEU A 76 11.96 -12.68 3.15
N GLY A 77 10.66 -12.94 3.09
CA GLY A 77 9.97 -13.82 4.04
C GLY A 77 10.55 -15.23 4.03
N LEU A 78 10.85 -15.77 2.84
CA LEU A 78 11.44 -17.10 2.67
C LEU A 78 12.89 -17.16 3.16
N ILE A 79 13.71 -16.18 2.81
CA ILE A 79 15.10 -16.10 3.27
C ILE A 79 15.15 -16.01 4.79
N TYR A 80 14.35 -15.13 5.38
CA TYR A 80 14.30 -14.94 6.82
C TYR A 80 13.88 -16.22 7.56
N ASP A 81 12.87 -16.93 7.05
CA ASP A 81 12.43 -18.20 7.64
C ASP A 81 13.53 -19.28 7.60
N LYS A 82 14.33 -19.32 6.53
CA LYS A 82 15.47 -20.25 6.44
C LYS A 82 16.60 -19.89 7.40
N LEU A 83 16.85 -18.61 7.64
CA LEU A 83 17.92 -18.14 8.51
C LEU A 83 17.56 -18.28 9.99
N GLU A 84 16.35 -17.87 10.36
CA GLU A 84 15.93 -17.74 11.75
C GLU A 84 14.97 -18.85 12.22
N ASN A 85 14.57 -19.76 11.33
CA ASN A 85 13.52 -20.76 11.56
C ASN A 85 12.22 -20.16 12.11
N LYS A 86 11.91 -18.92 11.69
CA LYS A 86 10.75 -18.14 12.12
C LYS A 86 10.21 -17.34 10.94
N LYS A 87 8.89 -17.25 10.82
CA LYS A 87 8.24 -16.37 9.84
C LYS A 87 8.47 -14.89 10.19
N LEU A 88 8.91 -14.10 9.20
CA LEU A 88 9.11 -12.65 9.34
C LEU A 88 7.78 -11.93 9.61
N TRP A 89 6.72 -12.40 8.96
CA TRP A 89 5.39 -11.81 9.01
C TRP A 89 4.37 -12.84 9.50
N LYS A 90 3.28 -12.37 10.11
CA LYS A 90 2.12 -13.21 10.47
C LYS A 90 0.89 -12.71 9.75
N TYR A 91 0.51 -13.41 8.68
CA TYR A 91 -0.68 -13.10 7.89
C TYR A 91 -1.86 -13.98 8.28
N SER A 92 -2.96 -13.35 8.69
CA SER A 92 -4.19 -14.05 9.09
C SER A 92 -5.13 -14.33 7.91
N GLN A 93 -5.07 -13.53 6.84
CA GLN A 93 -5.97 -13.61 5.69
C GLN A 93 -5.19 -13.70 4.39
N TRP A 94 -5.68 -14.55 3.48
CA TRP A 94 -5.23 -14.69 2.09
C TRP A 94 -3.69 -14.79 1.96
N ASN A 95 -3.08 -15.55 2.87
CA ASN A 95 -1.64 -15.74 2.88
C ASN A 95 -1.23 -16.76 1.81
N ILE A 96 -0.02 -16.59 1.29
CA ILE A 96 0.63 -17.54 0.38
C ILE A 96 1.80 -18.15 1.14
N ASN A 97 1.64 -19.40 1.58
CA ASN A 97 2.64 -20.16 2.35
C ASN A 97 3.14 -19.44 3.62
N GLY A 98 2.38 -18.47 4.14
CA GLY A 98 2.74 -17.65 5.28
C GLY A 98 3.82 -16.58 5.04
N TYR A 99 4.26 -16.35 3.79
CA TYR A 99 5.34 -15.38 3.49
C TYR A 99 4.84 -14.04 2.97
N VAL A 100 3.67 -14.01 2.33
CA VAL A 100 3.05 -12.79 1.78
C VAL A 100 1.53 -12.94 1.85
N SER A 101 0.80 -11.83 1.75
CA SER A 101 -0.67 -11.84 1.59
C SER A 101 -1.07 -11.18 0.28
N TRP A 102 -2.11 -11.70 -0.37
CA TRP A 102 -2.72 -11.04 -1.54
C TRP A 102 -3.23 -9.63 -1.21
N LEU A 103 -3.53 -9.36 0.06
CA LEU A 103 -3.92 -8.03 0.54
C LEU A 103 -2.77 -7.01 0.46
N CYS A 104 -1.52 -7.44 0.30
CA CYS A 104 -0.37 -6.54 0.11
C CYS A 104 -0.27 -5.98 -1.32
N ILE A 105 -0.97 -6.55 -2.32
CA ILE A 105 -0.96 -6.06 -3.71
C ILE A 105 -1.23 -4.55 -3.78
N PRO A 106 -2.40 -4.04 -3.32
CA PRO A 106 -2.69 -2.63 -3.45
C PRO A 106 -1.71 -1.77 -2.63
N VAL A 107 -1.19 -2.29 -1.52
CA VAL A 107 -0.23 -1.57 -0.66
C VAL A 107 1.08 -1.32 -1.41
N TRP A 108 1.64 -2.33 -2.07
CA TRP A 108 2.87 -2.18 -2.84
C TRP A 108 2.70 -1.32 -4.09
N GLY A 109 1.56 -1.44 -4.78
CA GLY A 109 1.26 -0.58 -5.92
C GLY A 109 1.13 0.89 -5.51
N ILE A 110 0.40 1.17 -4.42
CA ILE A 110 0.30 2.52 -3.82
C ILE A 110 1.69 3.05 -3.44
N ALA A 111 2.50 2.23 -2.76
CA ALA A 111 3.82 2.64 -2.29
C ALA A 111 4.73 3.06 -3.45
N GLY A 112 4.73 2.32 -4.56
CA GLY A 112 5.50 2.66 -5.76
C GLY A 112 5.11 4.02 -6.36
N VAL A 113 3.80 4.28 -6.50
CA VAL A 113 3.32 5.58 -6.99
C VAL A 113 3.66 6.71 -6.02
N ILE A 114 3.51 6.51 -4.71
CA ILE A 114 3.90 7.50 -3.70
C ILE A 114 5.40 7.81 -3.78
N PHE A 115 6.26 6.80 -3.88
CA PHE A 115 7.71 7.03 -3.99
C PHE A 115 8.08 7.80 -5.26
N TRP A 116 7.42 7.50 -6.38
CA TRP A 116 7.59 8.27 -7.60
C TRP A 116 7.12 9.72 -7.42
N THR A 117 5.94 9.97 -6.85
CA THR A 117 5.46 11.33 -6.56
C THR A 117 6.45 12.09 -5.67
N ILE A 118 6.99 11.44 -4.63
CA ILE A 118 7.99 12.04 -3.76
C ILE A 118 9.26 12.35 -4.54
N SER A 119 9.72 11.45 -5.41
CA SER A 119 10.92 11.66 -6.25
C SER A 119 10.75 12.93 -7.11
N GLN A 120 9.60 13.06 -7.78
CA GLN A 120 9.27 14.23 -8.58
C GLN A 120 9.25 15.51 -7.74
N ALA A 121 8.72 15.46 -6.51
CA ALA A 121 8.66 16.61 -5.60
C ALA A 121 10.05 17.09 -5.12
N ILE A 122 11.03 16.19 -5.02
CA ILE A 122 12.41 16.51 -4.60
C ILE A 122 13.39 16.67 -5.76
N GLY A 123 12.93 16.55 -7.01
CA GLY A 123 13.74 16.73 -8.21
C GLY A 123 14.64 15.54 -8.57
N LEU A 124 14.23 14.32 -8.17
CA LEU A 124 14.84 13.04 -8.58
C LEU A 124 13.99 12.33 -9.63
#